data_AF-A0AAN2UGA2-F1
#
_entry.id   AF-A0AAN2UGA2-F1
#
_cell.length_a   1.000
_cell.length_b   1.000
_cell.length_c   1.000
_cell.angle_alpha   90.00
_cell.angle_beta   90.00
_cell.angle_gamma   90.00
#
_symmetry.space_group_name_H-M   'P 1'
#
loop_
_entity.id
_entity.type
_entity.pdbx_description
1 polymer ?
#
loop_
_entity_poly.entity_id
_entity_poly.type
_entity_poly.pdbx_seq_one_letter_code
_entity_poly.pdbx_strand_id
1 'polypeptide(L)'
;MSNQQLFTQLKQLAKLVEGNSVTVPAFSKESRTLLKDKATRNSKFDLIINKKGHRNKDIFSLVIMSSNYPDKIMMRLDYSGSSHKGVETPHVHIFDEQHDFGSKAISLQNLSSIMINQYMDALTWFLKENSVDMSGVQIQETIV
;
A
#
# COMPACT_ATOMS: atom_id res chain seq x y z
N MET A 1 8.88 16.81 -16.36
CA MET A 1 8.90 15.38 -15.97
C MET A 1 7.50 14.85 -16.22
N SER A 2 7.36 13.69 -16.89
CA SER A 2 6.03 13.06 -17.10
C SER A 2 5.49 12.45 -15.80
N ASN A 3 4.20 12.12 -15.75
CA ASN A 3 3.61 11.45 -14.58
C ASN A 3 4.25 10.08 -14.37
N GLN A 4 4.54 9.34 -15.45
CA GLN A 4 5.26 8.06 -15.35
C GLN A 4 6.66 8.22 -14.74
N GLN A 5 7.42 9.25 -15.15
CA GLN A 5 8.76 9.51 -14.59
C GLN A 5 8.69 9.88 -13.12
N LEU A 6 7.73 10.73 -12.74
CA LEU A 6 7.51 11.14 -11.36
C LEU A 6 7.07 9.95 -10.49
N PHE A 7 6.14 9.13 -10.98
CA PHE A 7 5.71 7.91 -10.30
C PHE A 7 6.91 6.99 -10.02
N THR A 8 7.70 6.71 -11.06
CA THR A 8 8.89 5.86 -10.97
C THR A 8 9.87 6.39 -9.93
N GLN A 9 10.14 7.70 -9.96
CA GLN A 9 11.01 8.36 -8.99
C GLN A 9 10.48 8.20 -7.56
N LEU A 10 9.22 8.57 -7.31
CA LEU A 10 8.62 8.51 -5.97
C LEU A 10 8.52 7.07 -5.43
N LYS A 11 8.26 6.10 -6.31
CA LYS A 11 8.16 4.68 -5.96
C LYS A 11 9.51 4.15 -5.50
N GLN A 12 10.60 4.55 -6.18
CA GLN A 12 11.96 4.12 -5.88
C GLN A 12 12.58 4.81 -4.66
N LEU A 13 12.08 5.97 -4.22
CA LEU A 13 12.56 6.62 -3.00
C LEU A 13 12.45 5.67 -1.81
N ALA A 14 13.56 5.46 -1.11
CA ALA A 14 13.55 4.76 0.17
C ALA A 14 12.73 5.58 1.18
N LYS A 15 11.76 4.96 1.84
CA LYS A 15 10.85 5.62 2.77
C LYS A 15 11.13 5.14 4.20
N LEU A 16 11.05 6.05 5.16
CA LEU A 16 11.11 5.73 6.58
C LEU A 16 9.75 5.95 7.23
N VAL A 17 9.38 5.01 8.11
CA VAL A 17 8.18 5.10 8.94
C VAL A 17 8.36 6.16 10.02
N GLU A 18 7.49 7.15 10.08
CA GLU A 18 7.50 8.13 11.18
C GLU A 18 7.04 7.46 12.48
N GLY A 19 7.80 7.64 13.56
CA GLY A 19 7.50 7.02 14.85
C GLY A 19 7.90 5.54 14.96
N ASN A 20 8.52 4.96 13.93
CA ASN A 20 9.01 3.57 13.89
C ASN A 20 7.92 2.51 14.17
N SER A 21 6.65 2.82 13.91
CA SER A 21 5.57 1.87 14.08
C SER A 21 4.55 1.95 12.95
N VAL A 22 4.10 0.79 12.49
CA VAL A 22 2.95 0.64 11.61
C VAL A 22 1.83 -0.01 12.40
N THR A 23 0.72 0.70 12.56
CA THR A 23 -0.46 0.15 13.26
C THR A 23 -1.37 -0.54 12.27
N VAL A 24 -1.64 -1.84 12.45
CA VAL A 24 -2.75 -2.55 11.82
C VAL A 24 -4.00 -2.31 12.67
N PRO A 25 -5.07 -1.74 12.10
CA PRO A 25 -6.23 -1.34 12.87
C PRO A 25 -7.08 -2.55 13.27
N ALA A 26 -7.95 -2.33 14.25
CA ALA A 26 -9.04 -3.23 14.60
C ALA A 26 -10.04 -3.41 13.43
N PHE A 27 -10.94 -4.39 13.57
CA PHE A 27 -12.04 -4.56 12.62
C PHE A 27 -12.91 -3.29 12.50
N SER A 28 -13.40 -2.99 11.29
CA SER A 28 -14.18 -1.78 11.00
C SER A 28 -13.45 -0.45 11.28
N LYS A 29 -12.12 -0.49 11.35
CA LYS A 29 -11.26 0.69 11.53
C LYS A 29 -10.23 0.78 10.42
N GLU A 30 -9.59 1.93 10.37
CA GLU A 30 -8.53 2.27 9.42
C GLU A 30 -7.44 2.95 10.24
N SER A 31 -6.20 2.70 9.87
CA SER A 31 -5.05 3.43 10.41
C SER A 31 -4.34 4.19 9.30
N ARG A 32 -3.64 5.23 9.70
CA ARG A 32 -2.75 6.00 8.83
C ARG A 32 -1.39 6.08 9.48
N THR A 33 -0.36 5.72 8.73
CA THR A 33 1.04 5.84 9.14
C THR A 33 1.75 6.79 8.19
N LEU A 34 2.39 7.82 8.72
CA LEU A 34 3.16 8.76 7.91
C LEU A 34 4.50 8.15 7.54
N LEU A 35 4.92 8.33 6.28
CA LEU A 35 6.26 7.97 5.83
C LEU A 35 6.94 9.19 5.21
N LYS A 36 8.27 9.22 5.28
CA LYS A 36 9.10 10.27 4.69
C LYS A 36 10.19 9.68 3.82
N ASP A 37 10.60 10.40 2.78
CA ASP A 37 11.84 10.08 2.08
C ASP A 37 13.01 9.99 3.08
N LYS A 38 13.72 8.87 3.06
CA LYS A 38 14.84 8.57 3.93
C LYS A 38 15.99 9.57 3.76
N ALA A 39 16.24 10.01 2.53
CA ALA A 39 17.38 10.87 2.20
C ALA A 39 17.14 12.33 2.61
N THR A 40 16.04 12.93 2.14
CA THR A 40 15.81 14.38 2.28
C THR A 40 14.74 14.75 3.30
N ARG A 41 13.88 13.80 3.70
CA ARG A 41 12.69 14.05 4.54
C ARG A 41 11.64 14.99 3.93
N ASN A 42 11.82 15.45 2.69
CA ASN A 42 10.96 16.43 2.05
C ASN A 42 9.68 15.82 1.46
N SER A 43 9.78 14.63 0.86
CA SER A 43 8.63 13.93 0.33
C SER A 43 7.84 13.26 1.46
N LYS A 44 6.54 13.53 1.50
CA LYS A 44 5.61 12.97 2.49
C LYS A 44 4.70 11.94 1.82
N PHE A 45 4.60 10.79 2.46
CA PHE A 45 3.75 9.70 2.04
C PHE A 45 2.83 9.30 3.17
N ASP A 46 1.68 8.74 2.81
CA ASP A 46 0.75 8.12 3.75
C ASP A 46 0.65 6.64 3.40
N LEU A 47 0.84 5.78 4.39
CA LEU A 47 0.39 4.40 4.36
C LEU A 47 -0.96 4.32 5.06
N ILE A 48 -1.98 3.83 4.36
CA ILE A 48 -3.30 3.58 4.91
C ILE A 48 -3.52 2.07 4.94
N ILE A 49 -3.92 1.56 6.11
CA ILE A 49 -4.36 0.17 6.28
C ILE A 49 -5.84 0.22 6.60
N ASN A 50 -6.68 -0.34 5.74
CA ASN A 50 -8.11 -0.28 5.88
C ASN A 50 -8.70 -1.66 6.17
N LYS A 51 -9.43 -1.75 7.29
CA LYS A 51 -10.33 -2.87 7.62
C LYS A 51 -11.79 -2.41 7.77
N LYS A 52 -12.12 -1.21 7.25
CA LYS A 52 -13.50 -0.70 7.19
C LYS A 52 -14.20 -1.32 5.98
N GLY A 53 -15.29 -2.04 6.25
CA GLY A 53 -16.18 -2.58 5.24
C GLY A 53 -17.61 -2.64 5.74
N HIS A 54 -18.51 -1.89 5.10
CA HIS A 54 -19.93 -1.87 5.48
C HIS A 54 -20.64 -3.18 5.14
N ARG A 55 -20.28 -3.81 4.00
CA ARG A 55 -20.95 -5.02 3.49
C ARG A 55 -20.10 -6.29 3.63
N ASN A 56 -18.77 -6.15 3.61
CA ASN A 56 -17.84 -7.26 3.78
C ASN A 56 -17.00 -7.03 5.04
N LYS A 57 -17.12 -7.95 6.00
CA LYS A 57 -16.41 -7.88 7.29
C LYS A 57 -14.95 -8.32 7.19
N ASP A 58 -14.54 -8.88 6.07
CA ASP A 58 -13.18 -9.37 5.87
C ASP A 58 -12.38 -8.45 4.93
N ILE A 59 -12.77 -7.17 4.79
CA ILE A 59 -12.00 -6.22 3.96
C ILE A 59 -10.63 -5.98 4.59
N PHE A 60 -9.59 -6.15 3.78
CA PHE A 60 -8.25 -5.71 4.09
C PHE A 60 -7.64 -5.09 2.84
N SER A 61 -7.37 -3.78 2.89
CA SER A 61 -6.67 -3.09 1.83
C SER A 61 -5.55 -2.20 2.36
N LEU A 62 -4.52 -2.06 1.55
CA LEU A 62 -3.35 -1.23 1.80
C LEU A 62 -3.27 -0.19 0.70
N VAL A 63 -3.01 1.06 1.07
CA VAL A 63 -2.85 2.15 0.11
C VAL A 63 -1.60 2.94 0.49
N ILE A 64 -0.77 3.25 -0.51
CA ILE A 64 0.28 4.25 -0.35
C ILE A 64 -0.04 5.48 -1.19
N MET A 65 0.06 6.65 -0.56
CA MET A 65 -0.17 7.94 -1.19
C MET A 65 1.08 8.81 -1.06
N SER A 66 1.25 9.75 -1.98
CA SER A 66 2.27 10.79 -1.96
C SER A 66 1.63 12.15 -2.17
N SER A 67 1.98 13.14 -1.35
CA SER A 67 1.55 14.52 -1.58
C SER A 67 2.13 15.12 -2.86
N ASN A 68 3.22 14.52 -3.37
CA ASN A 68 3.97 15.01 -4.52
C ASN A 68 3.54 14.33 -5.82
N TYR A 69 2.53 13.46 -5.79
CA TYR A 69 1.98 12.79 -6.97
C TYR A 69 0.60 13.38 -7.33
N PRO A 70 0.28 13.68 -8.60
CA PRO A 70 -0.97 14.34 -8.99
C PRO A 70 -2.24 13.66 -8.48
N ASP A 71 -2.34 12.34 -8.66
CA ASP A 71 -3.51 11.55 -8.22
C ASP A 71 -3.45 11.18 -6.74
N LYS A 72 -2.37 11.58 -6.06
CA LYS A 72 -1.98 11.26 -4.68
C LYS A 72 -1.78 9.77 -4.42
N ILE A 73 -2.71 8.90 -4.81
CA ILE A 73 -2.58 7.46 -4.68
C ILE A 73 -1.52 6.98 -5.67
N MET A 74 -0.61 6.14 -5.19
CA MET A 74 0.42 5.53 -6.03
C MET A 74 0.14 4.05 -6.24
N MET A 75 -0.19 3.34 -5.17
CA MET A 75 -0.44 1.90 -5.23
C MET A 75 -1.49 1.52 -4.18
N ARG A 76 -2.35 0.57 -4.54
CA ARG A 76 -3.31 -0.04 -3.64
C ARG A 76 -3.27 -1.55 -3.79
N LEU A 77 -3.22 -2.27 -2.68
CA LEU A 77 -3.43 -3.71 -2.62
C LEU A 77 -4.78 -3.96 -1.97
N ASP A 78 -5.68 -4.63 -2.68
CA ASP A 78 -6.88 -5.22 -2.11
C ASP A 78 -6.57 -6.69 -1.84
N TYR A 79 -6.26 -7.01 -0.57
CA TYR A 79 -5.90 -8.37 -0.18
C TYR A 79 -7.14 -9.26 -0.07
N SER A 80 -8.21 -8.70 0.48
CA SER A 80 -9.51 -9.34 0.63
C SER A 80 -10.62 -8.30 0.46
N GLY A 81 -11.69 -8.66 -0.24
CA GLY A 81 -12.72 -7.72 -0.63
C GLY A 81 -13.51 -8.18 -1.85
N SER A 82 -13.88 -7.23 -2.70
CA SER A 82 -14.57 -7.52 -3.96
C SER A 82 -13.58 -7.68 -5.11
N SER A 83 -13.87 -8.59 -6.03
CA SER A 83 -13.17 -8.67 -7.32
C SER A 83 -13.26 -7.35 -8.08
N HIS A 84 -12.27 -7.04 -8.92
CA HIS A 84 -12.33 -5.89 -9.84
C HIS A 84 -12.27 -6.36 -11.28
N LYS A 85 -13.34 -6.16 -12.05
CA LYS A 85 -13.45 -6.54 -13.48
C LYS A 85 -13.02 -8.00 -13.75
N GLY A 86 -13.39 -8.93 -12.86
CA GLY A 86 -13.06 -10.36 -12.99
C GLY A 86 -11.67 -10.75 -12.45
N VAL A 87 -10.92 -9.82 -11.86
CA VAL A 87 -9.69 -10.12 -11.13
C VAL A 87 -10.01 -10.28 -9.65
N GLU A 88 -9.84 -11.49 -9.13
CA GLU A 88 -10.09 -11.82 -7.72
C GLU A 88 -9.05 -11.20 -6.79
N THR A 89 -9.43 -10.96 -5.53
CA THR A 89 -8.46 -10.61 -4.48
C THR A 89 -7.64 -11.86 -4.09
N PRO A 90 -6.35 -11.72 -3.76
CA PRO A 90 -5.60 -10.47 -3.65
C PRO A 90 -5.17 -9.89 -5.01
N HIS A 91 -5.41 -8.59 -5.23
CA HIS A 91 -4.99 -7.88 -6.45
C HIS A 91 -4.50 -6.46 -6.18
N VAL A 92 -3.67 -5.95 -7.08
CA VAL A 92 -2.99 -4.66 -6.96
C VAL A 92 -3.48 -3.71 -8.04
N HIS A 93 -3.64 -2.45 -7.66
CA HIS A 93 -3.82 -1.31 -8.53
C HIS A 93 -2.57 -0.43 -8.47
N ILE A 94 -2.00 -0.11 -9.62
CA ILE A 94 -0.86 0.80 -9.76
C ILE A 94 -1.36 2.04 -10.48
N PHE A 95 -1.15 3.21 -9.88
CA PHE A 95 -1.73 4.47 -10.36
C PHE A 95 -0.71 5.22 -11.23
N ASP A 96 -0.25 4.59 -12.30
CA ASP A 96 0.64 5.18 -13.29
C ASP A 96 0.05 5.10 -14.70
N GLU A 97 0.74 5.66 -15.70
CA GLU A 97 0.26 5.69 -17.08
C GLU A 97 0.19 4.28 -17.69
N GLN A 98 1.11 3.39 -17.33
CA GLN A 98 1.20 2.02 -17.87
C GLN A 98 0.02 1.15 -17.42
N HIS A 99 -0.49 1.41 -16.21
CA HIS A 99 -1.57 0.66 -15.58
C HIS A 99 -2.92 1.38 -15.65
N ASP A 100 -3.05 2.37 -16.53
CA ASP A 100 -4.29 3.13 -16.75
C ASP A 100 -4.81 3.76 -15.44
N PHE A 101 -3.89 4.35 -14.68
CA PHE A 101 -4.15 5.07 -13.44
C PHE A 101 -4.96 4.25 -12.42
N GLY A 102 -4.61 2.97 -12.27
CA GLY A 102 -5.26 2.04 -11.34
C GLY A 102 -6.55 1.41 -11.88
N SER A 103 -6.97 1.72 -13.09
CA SER A 103 -8.18 1.13 -13.71
C SER A 103 -8.01 -0.36 -14.02
N LYS A 104 -6.77 -0.80 -14.22
CA LYS A 104 -6.38 -2.20 -14.41
C LYS A 104 -5.95 -2.80 -13.07
N ALA A 105 -6.61 -3.87 -12.67
CA ALA A 105 -6.19 -4.70 -11.54
C ALA A 105 -5.23 -5.79 -12.01
N ILE A 106 -4.20 -6.07 -11.21
CA ILE A 106 -3.23 -7.14 -11.47
C ILE A 106 -3.32 -8.13 -10.32
N SER A 107 -3.52 -9.41 -10.60
CA SER A 107 -3.46 -10.45 -9.57
C SER A 107 -2.12 -10.38 -8.84
N LEU A 108 -2.14 -10.42 -7.51
CA LEU A 108 -0.92 -10.37 -6.70
C LEU A 108 0.02 -11.55 -7.02
N GLN A 109 -0.55 -12.69 -7.43
CA GLN A 109 0.21 -13.86 -7.86
C GLN A 109 1.06 -13.62 -9.11
N ASN A 110 0.71 -12.63 -9.94
CA ASN A 110 1.50 -12.25 -11.12
C ASN A 110 2.67 -11.32 -10.76
N LEU A 111 2.67 -10.73 -9.57
CA LEU A 111 3.69 -9.78 -9.09
C LEU A 111 4.63 -10.39 -8.05
N SER A 112 4.21 -11.46 -7.39
CA SER A 112 4.99 -12.18 -6.37
C SER A 112 5.08 -13.65 -6.72
N SER A 113 6.31 -14.19 -6.74
CA SER A 113 6.56 -15.64 -6.79
C SER A 113 6.38 -16.32 -5.43
N ILE A 114 6.24 -15.54 -4.35
CA ILE A 114 6.01 -16.03 -2.99
C ILE A 114 4.51 -16.10 -2.76
N MET A 115 4.06 -17.22 -2.19
CA MET A 115 2.68 -17.42 -1.78
C MET A 115 2.37 -16.52 -0.57
N ILE A 116 1.47 -15.55 -0.76
CA ILE A 116 1.04 -14.60 0.27
C ILE A 116 -0.27 -15.13 0.87
N ASN A 117 -0.14 -15.88 1.96
CA ASN A 117 -1.26 -16.62 2.56
C ASN A 117 -1.92 -15.89 3.73
N GLN A 118 -1.25 -14.87 4.28
CA GLN A 118 -1.77 -14.09 5.40
C GLN A 118 -1.70 -12.60 5.08
N TYR A 119 -2.59 -11.80 5.68
CA TYR A 119 -2.60 -10.34 5.47
C TYR A 119 -1.30 -9.68 5.97
N MET A 120 -0.62 -10.29 6.94
CA MET A 120 0.69 -9.83 7.42
C MET A 120 1.77 -10.01 6.35
N ASP A 121 1.79 -11.14 5.64
CA ASP A 121 2.68 -11.36 4.50
C ASP A 121 2.40 -10.31 3.41
N ALA A 122 1.11 -10.01 3.18
CA ALA A 122 0.68 -9.01 2.21
C ALA A 122 1.16 -7.61 2.59
N LEU A 123 1.08 -7.25 3.88
CA LEU A 123 1.62 -5.99 4.41
C LEU A 123 3.12 -5.90 4.22
N THR A 124 3.87 -6.94 4.61
CA THR A 124 5.33 -6.96 4.45
C THR A 124 5.73 -6.86 2.98
N TRP A 125 5.07 -7.60 2.09
CA TRP A 125 5.29 -7.51 0.65
C TRP A 125 5.02 -6.09 0.15
N PHE A 126 3.89 -5.49 0.52
CA PHE A 126 3.49 -4.16 0.06
C PHE A 126 4.45 -3.06 0.51
N LEU A 127 4.95 -3.14 1.75
CA LEU A 127 5.93 -2.19 2.28
C LEU A 127 7.28 -2.32 1.55
N LYS A 128 7.75 -3.55 1.33
CA LYS A 128 8.97 -3.81 0.57
C LYS A 128 8.86 -3.34 -0.87
N GLU A 129 7.74 -3.66 -1.52
CA GLU A 129 7.44 -3.23 -2.88
C GLU A 129 7.52 -1.71 -2.98
N ASN A 130 7.00 -0.98 -1.98
CA ASN A 130 7.04 0.48 -1.96
C ASN A 130 8.33 1.11 -1.39
N SER A 131 9.42 0.35 -1.31
CA SER A 131 10.73 0.80 -0.82
C SER A 131 10.69 1.37 0.61
N VAL A 132 9.80 0.84 1.46
CA VAL A 132 9.76 1.22 2.88
C VAL A 132 10.85 0.46 3.64
N ASP A 133 11.70 1.19 4.34
CA ASP A 133 12.71 0.64 5.24
C ASP A 133 12.05 0.20 6.55
N MET A 134 12.04 -1.11 6.77
CA MET A 134 11.44 -1.76 7.93
C MET A 134 12.42 -1.97 9.09
N SER A 135 13.66 -1.49 8.98
CA SER A 135 14.68 -1.68 10.02
C SER A 135 14.26 -0.98 11.32
N GLY A 136 14.04 -1.77 12.37
CA GLY A 136 13.61 -1.25 13.67
C GLY A 136 12.15 -0.80 13.72
N VAL A 137 11.35 -1.05 12.67
CA VAL A 137 9.92 -0.74 12.64
C VAL A 137 9.13 -1.83 13.36
N GLN A 138 8.26 -1.42 14.29
CA GLN A 138 7.34 -2.31 14.98
C GLN A 138 5.98 -2.34 14.27
N ILE A 139 5.49 -3.54 13.93
CA ILE A 139 4.10 -3.69 13.47
C ILE A 139 3.25 -4.01 14.69
N GLN A 140 2.25 -3.18 14.94
CA GLN A 140 1.37 -3.29 16.09
C GLN A 140 -0.05 -3.56 15.63
N GLU A 141 -0.71 -4.54 16.22
CA GLU A 141 -2.13 -4.78 15.97
C GLU A 141 -2.97 -4.17 17.09
N THR A 142 -4.01 -3.44 16.71
CA THR A 142 -5.01 -3.01 17.70
C THR A 142 -5.98 -4.15 17.97
N ILE A 143 -5.92 -4.72 19.17
CA ILE A 143 -6.88 -5.72 19.65
C ILE A 143 -8.04 -4.97 20.31
N VAL A 144 -9.28 -5.34 19.98
CA VAL A 144 -10.51 -4.85 20.62
C VAL A 144 -10.98 -5.87 21.64
#